data_AF-A0A257TFC3-F1
#
_entry.id   AF-A0A257TFC3-F1
#
_cell.length_a   1.000
_cell.length_b   1.000
_cell.length_c   1.000
_cell.angle_alpha   90.00
_cell.angle_beta   90.00
_cell.angle_gamma   90.00
#
_symmetry.space_group_name_H-M   'P 1'
#
loop_
_entity.id
_entity.type
_entity.pdbx_description
1 polymer ?
#
loop_
_entity_poly.entity_id
_entity_poly.type
_entity_poly.pdbx_seq_one_letter_code
_entity_poly.pdbx_strand_id
1 'polypeptide(L)'
;MKLLLRRNQKSGLIGKVSFTLDVRAELSADEQRNIAKYKLGGTMLYEREKILDPGKGLLGAASRLAFKMMNLSISVDDLAKGKQVECKDIVEMLAVEDQIKEACETFAAVLRAAATFGGEEVIEFA
;
A
#
# COMPACT_ATOMS: atom_id res chain seq x y z
N MET A 1 -4.91 -13.51 -5.18
CA MET A 1 -5.22 -12.10 -4.87
C MET A 1 -5.46 -11.30 -6.15
N LYS A 2 -6.42 -10.37 -6.14
CA LYS A 2 -6.53 -9.28 -7.11
C LYS A 2 -6.64 -7.94 -6.38
N LEU A 3 -5.97 -6.90 -6.86
CA LEU A 3 -6.13 -5.54 -6.35
C LEU A 3 -7.26 -4.83 -7.10
N LEU A 4 -8.24 -4.30 -6.35
CA LEU A 4 -9.30 -3.44 -6.86
C LEU A 4 -8.97 -1.99 -6.47
N LEU A 5 -8.91 -1.11 -7.48
CA LEU A 5 -8.69 0.33 -7.32
C LEU A 5 -9.87 1.10 -7.89
N ARG A 6 -10.35 2.10 -7.15
CA ARG A 6 -11.35 3.05 -7.64
C ARG A 6 -10.91 4.47 -7.34
N ARG A 7 -10.70 5.25 -8.39
CA ARG A 7 -10.41 6.69 -8.32
C ARG A 7 -11.73 7.45 -8.34
N ASN A 8 -11.87 8.43 -7.46
CA ASN A 8 -13.00 9.34 -7.46
C ASN A 8 -12.51 10.79 -7.28
N GLN A 9 -13.33 11.73 -7.77
CA GLN A 9 -13.16 13.15 -7.54
C GLN A 9 -14.34 13.64 -6.68
N LYS A 10 -14.03 14.31 -5.57
CA LYS A 10 -15.01 15.00 -4.72
C LYS A 10 -14.93 16.50 -5.04
N SER A 11 -16.07 17.12 -5.32
CA SER A 11 -16.22 18.57 -5.40
C SER A 11 -16.81 19.07 -4.08
N GLY A 12 -16.05 19.87 -3.32
CA GLY A 12 -16.49 20.44 -2.05
C GLY A 12 -17.36 21.70 -2.19
N LEU A 13 -17.95 22.15 -1.08
CA LEU A 13 -18.92 23.25 -0.98
C LEU A 13 -18.43 24.65 -1.45
N ILE A 14 -17.16 24.80 -1.87
CA ILE A 14 -16.60 26.08 -2.34
C ILE A 14 -15.58 25.81 -3.48
N GLY A 15 -15.95 25.00 -4.48
CA GLY A 15 -15.11 24.74 -5.67
C GLY A 15 -13.80 23.99 -5.41
N LYS A 16 -13.46 23.69 -4.15
CA LYS A 16 -12.29 22.90 -3.77
C LYS A 16 -12.49 21.46 -4.22
N VAL A 17 -11.65 21.02 -5.15
CA VAL A 17 -11.58 19.63 -5.61
C VAL A 17 -10.67 18.85 -4.66
N SER A 18 -11.11 17.66 -4.27
CA SER A 18 -10.25 16.63 -3.67
C SER A 18 -10.47 15.31 -4.39
N PHE A 19 -9.55 14.37 -4.19
CA PHE A 19 -9.58 13.06 -4.82
C PHE A 19 -9.67 11.99 -3.72
N THR A 20 -10.30 10.87 -4.04
CA THR A 20 -10.23 9.68 -3.20
C THR A 20 -9.88 8.45 -4.00
N LEU A 21 -9.08 7.59 -3.38
CA LEU A 21 -8.69 6.30 -3.91
C LEU A 21 -9.20 5.21 -2.97
N ASP A 22 -10.21 4.46 -3.39
CA ASP A 22 -10.64 3.25 -2.69
C ASP A 22 -9.80 2.07 -3.16
N VAL A 23 -9.22 1.34 -2.22
CA VAL A 23 -8.37 0.18 -2.49
C VAL A 23 -8.83 -1.03 -1.71
N ARG A 24 -8.85 -2.21 -2.33
CA ARG A 24 -9.16 -3.49 -1.67
C ARG A 24 -8.50 -4.65 -2.39
N ALA A 25 -7.95 -5.60 -1.63
CA ALA A 25 -7.56 -6.91 -2.14
C ALA A 25 -8.75 -7.87 -2.13
N GLU A 26 -9.10 -8.44 -3.29
CA GLU A 26 -9.93 -9.63 -3.35
C GLU A 26 -9.06 -10.86 -3.10
N LEU A 27 -9.43 -11.60 -2.07
CA LEU A 27 -8.69 -12.75 -1.54
C LEU A 27 -9.48 -14.03 -1.73
N SER A 28 -8.82 -15.11 -2.14
CA SER A 28 -9.41 -16.45 -2.16
C SER A 28 -9.71 -16.93 -0.73
N ALA A 29 -10.54 -17.97 -0.61
CA ALA A 29 -10.82 -18.58 0.69
C ALA A 29 -9.53 -19.10 1.36
N ASP A 30 -8.58 -19.61 0.58
CA ASP A 30 -7.32 -20.16 1.07
C ASP A 30 -6.39 -19.06 1.58
N GLU A 31 -6.30 -17.96 0.84
CA GLU A 31 -5.56 -16.76 1.24
C GLU A 31 -6.10 -16.20 2.56
N GLN A 32 -7.43 -16.08 2.70
CA GLN A 32 -8.07 -15.63 3.94
C GLN A 32 -7.77 -16.57 5.11
N ARG A 33 -7.82 -17.90 4.88
CA ARG A 33 -7.47 -18.88 5.92
C ARG A 33 -6.00 -18.76 6.35
N ASN A 34 -5.07 -18.55 5.42
CA ASN A 34 -3.65 -18.39 5.73
C ASN A 34 -3.39 -17.10 6.51
N ILE A 35 -4.02 -15.99 6.14
CA ILE A 35 -3.93 -14.72 6.90
C ILE A 35 -4.37 -14.93 8.35
N ALA A 36 -5.51 -15.60 8.56
CA ALA A 36 -6.03 -15.88 9.89
C ALA A 36 -5.14 -16.85 10.67
N LYS A 37 -4.74 -17.97 10.05
CA LYS A 37 -3.91 -19.02 10.65
C LYS A 37 -2.57 -18.48 11.13
N TYR A 38 -1.91 -17.66 10.32
CA TYR A 38 -0.57 -17.14 10.60
C TYR A 38 -0.59 -15.71 11.19
N LYS A 39 -1.77 -15.18 11.52
CA LYS A 39 -1.97 -13.85 12.14
C LYS A 39 -1.32 -12.71 11.34
N LEU A 40 -1.37 -12.81 10.00
CA LEU A 40 -0.71 -11.86 9.10
C LEU A 40 -1.46 -10.53 8.96
N GLY A 41 -2.65 -10.38 9.54
CA GLY A 41 -3.49 -9.18 9.41
C GLY A 41 -2.78 -7.88 9.81
N GLY A 42 -1.96 -7.92 10.86
CA GLY A 42 -1.18 -6.78 11.33
C GLY A 42 0.14 -6.55 10.59
N THR A 43 0.51 -7.39 9.63
CA THR A 43 1.75 -7.23 8.86
C THR A 43 1.68 -5.95 8.05
N MET A 44 2.65 -5.06 8.29
CA MET A 44 2.82 -3.84 7.52
C MET A 44 3.41 -4.18 6.16
N LEU A 45 2.70 -3.79 5.10
CA LEU A 45 3.08 -4.00 3.70
C LEU A 45 3.80 -2.78 3.14
N TYR A 46 3.53 -1.61 3.73
CA TYR A 46 4.19 -0.37 3.41
C TYR A 46 4.22 0.52 4.65
N GLU A 47 5.41 0.99 4.99
CA GLU A 47 5.67 2.03 5.96
C GLU A 47 6.66 3.00 5.34
N ARG A 48 6.30 4.27 5.20
CA ARG A 48 7.22 5.26 4.63
C ARG A 48 8.41 5.43 5.58
N GLU A 49 9.59 4.98 5.17
CA GLU A 49 10.82 5.40 5.83
C GLU A 49 10.87 6.93 5.81
N LYS A 50 11.00 7.54 6.99
CA LYS A 50 11.37 8.95 7.08
C LYS A 50 12.76 9.06 6.46
N ILE A 51 12.83 9.41 5.16
CA ILE A 51 14.09 9.86 4.56
C ILE A 51 14.50 11.13 5.33
N LEU A 52 15.30 10.92 6.36
CA LEU A 52 16.11 11.91 7.03
C LEU A 52 17.51 11.81 6.43
N ASP A 53 17.66 12.23 5.18
CA ASP A 53 19.00 12.56 4.69
C ASP A 53 18.99 13.98 4.10
N PRO A 54 19.45 14.98 4.87
CA PRO A 54 19.63 16.33 4.37
C PRO A 54 20.92 16.45 3.56
N GLY A 55 20.99 15.76 2.42
CA GLY A 55 22.06 15.88 1.45
C GLY A 55 22.13 17.27 0.81
N LYS A 56 23.00 18.11 1.37
CA LYS A 56 23.86 19.13 0.74
C LYS A 56 23.46 19.62 -0.67
N GLY A 57 22.63 20.67 -0.76
CA GLY A 57 22.44 21.42 -2.01
C GLY A 57 21.27 22.41 -1.98
N LEU A 58 21.44 23.56 -2.66
CA LEU A 58 20.40 24.61 -2.79
C LEU A 58 19.13 24.15 -3.54
N LEU A 59 19.13 22.98 -4.17
CA LEU A 59 17.92 22.33 -4.72
C LEU A 59 17.13 21.50 -3.68
N GLY A 60 17.72 21.18 -2.53
CA GLY A 60 17.13 20.30 -1.52
C GLY A 60 16.04 20.92 -0.65
N ALA A 61 15.71 22.20 -0.82
CA ALA A 61 14.67 22.88 -0.03
C ALA A 61 13.31 22.95 -0.74
N ALA A 62 13.29 22.99 -2.08
CA ALA A 62 12.04 23.08 -2.85
C ALA A 62 11.26 21.74 -2.85
N SER A 63 11.95 20.61 -2.80
CA SER A 63 11.31 19.29 -2.67
C SER A 63 10.74 19.01 -1.27
N ARG A 64 11.13 19.78 -0.25
CA ARG A 64 10.77 19.54 1.17
C ARG A 64 9.39 20.03 1.58
N LEU A 65 8.74 20.88 0.80
CA LEU A 65 7.44 21.46 1.17
C LEU A 65 6.23 20.77 0.51
N ALA A 66 6.44 19.94 -0.52
CA ALA A 66 5.34 19.31 -1.26
C ALA A 66 4.93 17.92 -0.71
N PHE A 67 5.84 17.15 -0.12
CA PHE A 67 5.59 15.82 0.44
C PHE A 67 5.15 15.86 1.91
N LYS A 68 4.23 16.77 2.23
CA LYS A 68 3.64 16.91 3.57
C LYS A 68 2.81 15.67 3.91
N MET A 69 3.50 14.66 4.41
CA MET A 69 3.07 13.63 5.36
C MET A 69 1.64 13.09 5.19
N MET A 70 1.43 12.23 4.19
CA MET A 70 0.66 11.03 4.49
C MET A 70 1.65 10.03 5.09
N ASN A 71 1.53 9.77 6.40
CA ASN A 71 2.05 8.52 6.95
C ASN A 71 1.10 7.42 6.46
N LEU A 72 1.16 7.12 5.16
CA LEU A 72 0.39 6.05 4.59
C LEU A 72 1.02 4.76 5.10
N SER A 73 0.44 4.22 6.16
CA SER A 73 0.73 2.88 6.66
C SER A 73 -0.32 1.96 6.06
N ILE A 74 0.09 0.88 5.40
CA ILE A 74 -0.83 -0.10 4.82
C ILE A 74 -0.53 -1.46 5.43
N SER A 75 -1.51 -1.99 6.17
CA SER A 75 -1.46 -3.37 6.68
C SER A 75 -2.16 -4.35 5.74
N VAL A 76 -1.97 -5.65 5.98
CA VAL A 76 -2.76 -6.71 5.34
C VAL A 76 -4.26 -6.53 5.59
N ASP A 77 -4.65 -6.22 6.83
CA ASP A 77 -6.04 -5.99 7.22
C ASP A 77 -6.67 -4.81 6.47
N ASP A 78 -5.92 -3.72 6.31
CA ASP A 78 -6.38 -2.55 5.55
C ASP A 78 -6.76 -2.93 4.11
N LEU A 79 -5.94 -3.73 3.44
CA LEU A 79 -6.23 -4.16 2.07
C LEU A 79 -7.33 -5.22 2.01
N ALA A 80 -7.36 -6.17 2.95
CA ALA A 80 -8.37 -7.23 2.99
C ALA A 80 -9.78 -6.66 3.23
N LYS A 81 -9.92 -5.68 4.14
CA LYS A 81 -11.19 -5.01 4.45
C LYS A 81 -11.52 -3.91 3.44
N GLY A 82 -10.49 -3.31 2.86
CA GLY A 82 -10.57 -2.15 1.98
C GLY A 82 -10.30 -0.85 2.74
N LYS A 83 -9.65 0.10 2.07
CA LYS A 83 -9.23 1.38 2.63
C LYS A 83 -9.52 2.49 1.61
N GLN A 84 -10.12 3.59 2.08
CA GLN A 84 -10.21 4.82 1.29
C GLN A 84 -9.07 5.74 1.69
N VAL A 85 -8.36 6.28 0.71
CA VAL A 85 -7.29 7.27 0.89
C VAL A 85 -7.76 8.58 0.27
N GLU A 86 -7.69 9.68 1.03
CA GLU A 86 -7.99 11.01 0.51
C GLU A 86 -6.72 11.69 0.02
N CYS A 87 -6.81 12.36 -1.13
CA CYS A 87 -5.70 13.05 -1.78
C CYS A 87 -6.12 14.49 -2.13
N LYS A 88 -5.24 15.47 -1.91
CA LYS A 88 -5.49 16.89 -2.22
C LYS A 88 -5.52 17.18 -3.71
N ASP A 89 -4.79 16.41 -4.50
CA ASP A 89 -4.68 16.60 -5.94
C ASP A 89 -4.44 15.26 -6.66
N ILE A 90 -4.55 15.29 -7.99
CA ILE A 90 -4.40 14.10 -8.84
C ILE A 90 -2.97 13.53 -8.80
N VAL A 91 -1.96 14.39 -8.63
CA VAL A 91 -0.55 13.94 -8.60
C VAL A 91 -0.29 13.13 -7.34
N GLU A 92 -0.83 13.56 -6.20
CA GLU A 92 -0.77 12.80 -4.96
C GLU A 92 -1.56 11.48 -5.06
N MET A 93 -2.74 11.48 -5.69
CA MET A 93 -3.51 10.24 -5.89
C MET A 93 -2.73 9.21 -6.71
N LEU A 94 -2.06 9.64 -7.78
CA LEU A 94 -1.23 8.76 -8.61
C LEU A 94 -0.01 8.22 -7.83
N ALA A 95 0.65 9.07 -7.03
CA ALA A 95 1.76 8.63 -6.19
C ALA A 95 1.33 7.61 -5.11
N VAL A 96 0.17 7.84 -4.47
CA VAL A 96 -0.44 6.91 -3.51
C VAL A 96 -0.80 5.59 -4.20
N GLU A 97 -1.36 5.65 -5.41
CA GLU A 97 -1.71 4.47 -6.17
C GLU A 97 -0.49 3.60 -6.48
N ASP A 98 0.61 4.20 -6.91
CA ASP A 98 1.84 3.46 -7.21
C ASP A 98 2.43 2.80 -5.95
N GLN A 99 2.40 3.49 -4.80
CA GLN A 99 2.78 2.89 -3.50
C GLN A 99 1.89 1.72 -3.11
N ILE A 100 0.58 1.79 -3.38
CA ILE A 100 -0.35 0.71 -3.08
C ILE A 100 -0.09 -0.51 -3.98
N LYS A 101 0.25 -0.29 -5.27
CA LYS A 101 0.63 -1.38 -6.17
C LYS A 101 1.87 -2.11 -5.65
N GLU A 102 2.91 -1.37 -5.26
CA GLU A 102 4.13 -1.94 -4.67
C GLU A 102 3.84 -2.71 -3.37
N ALA A 103 3.01 -2.16 -2.48
CA ALA A 103 2.56 -2.85 -1.27
C ALA A 103 1.81 -4.16 -1.59
N CYS A 104 1.00 -4.17 -2.65
CA CYS A 104 0.29 -5.36 -3.10
C CYS A 104 1.18 -6.43 -3.71
N GLU A 105 2.29 -6.06 -4.35
CA GLU A 105 3.31 -7.02 -4.81
C GLU A 105 3.93 -7.76 -3.62
N THR A 106 4.31 -7.00 -2.57
CA THR A 106 4.78 -7.56 -1.30
C THR A 106 3.72 -8.45 -0.66
N PHE A 107 2.47 -8.02 -0.61
CA PHE A 107 1.39 -8.83 -0.05
C PHE A 107 1.18 -10.14 -0.83
N ALA A 108 1.22 -10.09 -2.16
CA ALA A 108 1.12 -11.29 -2.99
C ALA A 108 2.29 -12.27 -2.74
N ALA A 109 3.50 -11.77 -2.47
CA ALA A 109 4.65 -12.59 -2.07
C ALA A 109 4.42 -13.24 -0.70
N VAL A 110 3.93 -12.47 0.29
CA VAL A 110 3.59 -12.98 1.63
C VAL A 110 2.53 -14.10 1.54
N LEU A 111 1.49 -13.93 0.73
CA LEU A 111 0.45 -14.95 0.56
C LEU A 111 0.98 -16.22 -0.10
N ARG A 112 1.86 -16.10 -1.09
CA ARG A 112 2.52 -17.24 -1.74
C ARG A 112 3.38 -18.02 -0.75
N ALA A 113 4.20 -17.33 0.04
CA ALA A 113 5.00 -17.96 1.09
C ALA A 113 4.12 -18.64 2.15
N ALA A 114 3.07 -17.96 2.60
CA ALA A 114 2.15 -18.52 3.59
C ALA A 114 1.44 -19.80 3.10
N ALA A 115 1.24 -19.94 1.79
CA ALA A 115 0.66 -21.14 1.20
C ALA A 115 1.57 -22.37 1.26
N THR A 116 2.89 -22.20 1.39
CA THR A 116 3.86 -23.30 1.47
C THR A 116 4.24 -23.67 2.90
N PHE A 117 3.90 -22.84 3.89
CA PHE A 117 4.25 -23.07 5.29
C PHE A 117 3.72 -24.42 5.82
N GLY A 118 4.63 -25.20 6.42
CA GLY A 118 4.35 -26.52 6.97
C GLY A 118 4.55 -27.68 5.99
N GLY A 119 4.91 -27.40 4.73
CA GLY A 119 5.42 -28.39 3.78
C GLY A 119 6.95 -28.35 3.68
N GLU A 120 7.49 -29.26 2.88
CA GLU A 120 8.91 -29.24 2.46
C GLU A 120 9.00 -28.67 1.05
N GLU A 121 9.98 -27.78 0.85
CA GLU A 121 10.35 -27.28 -0.48
C GLU A 121 11.72 -27.86 -0.84
N VAL A 122 11.79 -28.58 -1.96
CA VAL A 122 13.04 -29.13 -2.48
C VAL A 122 13.65 -28.11 -3.44
N ILE A 123 14.82 -27.59 -3.09
CA ILE A 123 15.59 -26.68 -3.94
C ILE A 123 16.91 -27.37 -4.29
N GLU A 124 17.08 -27.68 -5.57
CA GLU A 124 18.29 -28.31 -6.11
C GLU A 124 19.26 -27.22 -6.61
N PHE A 125 20.52 -27.34 -6.21
CA PHE A 125 21.61 -26.47 -6.68
C PHE A 125 22.61 -27.32 -7.47
N ALA A 126 23.02 -26.83 -8.64
CA ALA A 126 24.05 -27.44 -9.49
C ALA A 126 25.45 -26.93 -9.13
#